data_AF-L5NZS7-F1
#
_entry.id   AF-L5NZS7-F1
#
_cell.length_a   1.000
_cell.length_b   1.000
_cell.length_c   1.000
_cell.angle_alpha   90.00
_cell.angle_beta   90.00
_cell.angle_gamma   90.00
#
_symmetry.space_group_name_H-M   'P 1'
#
loop_
_entity.id
_entity.type
_entity.pdbx_description
1 polymer ?
#
loop_
_entity_poly.entity_id
_entity_poly.type
_entity_poly.pdbx_seq_one_letter_code
_entity_poly.pdbx_strand_id
1 'polypeptide(L)'
;MREGTFSADTVRSALTDSGYEPDGTYRNYDLYARSDIPRRVAVRDGVVVSTSASLHRTPDLEATIDAGDGHTERYHEVDPTFEAVTDAVGASRLLSIGNHPSLNPTVAALGADAFRVDGDAAYHVLFEQYPETVEQPGERMKSAIEDEHYTGMAAADTIDIGVDGRLATAGARVSLQPDEPRDFVHDPPQITWGVAFDAETSTVTLRYELGPELDADRLWYDLVPVDAVNRIENQPLWPDRDTVGPGDETTVEMSDRPDADGVDVRWGPKDDPGMQLFSYVPQRTE
;
A
#
# COMPACT_ATOMS: atom_id res chain seq x y z
N MET A 1 -4.22 0.92 11.04
CA MET A 1 -5.40 0.50 11.82
C MET A 1 -6.64 0.75 10.97
N ARG A 2 -7.63 -0.15 11.01
CA ARG A 2 -8.92 -0.01 10.34
C ARG A 2 -10.01 -0.17 11.39
N GLU A 3 -10.99 0.73 11.38
CA GLU A 3 -12.13 0.70 12.28
C GLU A 3 -13.43 0.55 11.49
N GLY A 4 -14.43 -0.15 12.04
CA GLY A 4 -15.71 -0.35 11.35
C GLY A 4 -16.74 -1.17 12.13
N THR A 5 -17.82 -1.56 11.43
CA THR A 5 -18.93 -2.35 12.00
C THR A 5 -18.80 -3.83 11.59
N PHE A 6 -17.75 -4.50 12.07
CA PHE A 6 -17.53 -5.94 11.87
C PHE A 6 -17.22 -6.62 13.21
N SER A 7 -17.52 -7.92 13.32
CA SER A 7 -17.14 -8.71 14.48
C SER A 7 -15.74 -9.29 14.32
N ALA A 8 -15.05 -9.52 15.45
CA ALA A 8 -13.78 -10.22 15.48
C ALA A 8 -13.89 -11.63 14.89
N ASP A 9 -15.03 -12.31 15.11
CA ASP A 9 -15.29 -13.65 14.58
C ASP A 9 -15.25 -13.69 13.04
N THR A 10 -15.86 -12.70 12.37
CA THR A 10 -15.84 -12.62 10.91
C THR A 10 -14.43 -12.41 10.37
N VAL A 11 -13.65 -11.54 11.03
CA VAL A 11 -12.26 -11.29 10.62
C VAL A 11 -11.40 -12.52 10.88
N ARG A 12 -11.57 -13.19 12.02
CA ARG A 12 -10.86 -14.43 12.36
C ARG A 12 -11.07 -15.52 11.32
N SER A 13 -12.32 -15.75 10.88
CA SER A 13 -12.60 -16.72 9.82
C SER A 13 -11.84 -16.36 8.54
N ALA A 14 -11.91 -15.11 8.10
CA ALA A 14 -11.20 -14.66 6.90
C ALA A 14 -9.67 -14.80 7.00
N LEU A 15 -9.09 -14.54 8.18
CA LEU A 15 -7.66 -14.72 8.42
C LEU A 15 -7.25 -16.20 8.36
N THR A 16 -8.03 -17.06 9.02
CA THR A 16 -7.77 -18.52 9.04
C THR A 16 -7.86 -19.10 7.63
N ASP A 17 -8.86 -18.69 6.86
CA ASP A 17 -9.07 -19.12 5.47
C ASP A 17 -7.98 -18.59 4.51
N SER A 18 -7.13 -17.67 4.96
CA SER A 18 -6.03 -17.08 4.18
C SER A 18 -4.65 -17.38 4.76
N GLY A 19 -4.52 -18.49 5.50
CA GLY A 19 -3.23 -19.02 5.94
C GLY A 19 -2.61 -18.31 7.14
N TYR A 20 -3.34 -17.41 7.81
CA TYR A 20 -2.90 -16.88 9.10
C TYR A 20 -3.20 -17.88 10.22
N GLU A 21 -2.25 -18.01 11.13
CA GLU A 21 -2.36 -18.85 12.32
C GLU A 21 -2.51 -17.99 13.57
N PRO A 22 -3.25 -18.44 14.60
CA PRO A 22 -3.31 -17.76 15.89
C PRO A 22 -1.91 -17.62 16.53
N ASP A 23 -1.56 -16.40 16.94
CA ASP A 23 -0.25 -16.03 17.51
C ASP A 23 -0.41 -15.41 18.92
N GLY A 24 -1.37 -15.94 19.68
CA GLY A 24 -1.65 -15.50 21.04
C GLY A 24 -2.54 -14.25 21.12
N THR A 25 -2.33 -13.44 22.14
CA THR A 25 -3.16 -12.27 22.45
C THR A 25 -2.29 -11.13 22.95
N TYR A 26 -2.67 -9.89 22.63
CA TYR A 26 -2.06 -8.69 23.19
C TYR A 26 -3.15 -7.73 23.66
N ARG A 27 -3.16 -7.44 24.98
CA ARG A 27 -4.25 -6.70 25.64
C ARG A 27 -5.61 -7.35 25.36
N ASN A 28 -6.50 -6.65 24.67
CA ASN A 28 -7.83 -7.09 24.27
C ASN A 28 -7.92 -7.49 22.79
N TYR A 29 -6.78 -7.72 22.13
CA TYR A 29 -6.71 -8.18 20.74
C TYR A 29 -6.28 -9.66 20.67
N ASP A 30 -6.93 -10.40 19.78
CA ASP A 30 -6.44 -11.68 19.30
C ASP A 30 -5.37 -11.44 18.22
N LEU A 31 -4.24 -12.14 18.31
CA LEU A 31 -3.13 -12.00 17.36
C LEU A 31 -3.12 -13.15 16.37
N TYR A 32 -2.71 -12.82 15.15
CA TYR A 32 -2.53 -13.76 14.04
C TYR A 32 -1.22 -13.45 13.32
N ALA A 33 -0.51 -14.48 12.90
CA ALA A 33 0.73 -14.36 12.17
C ALA A 33 0.72 -15.24 10.91
N ARG A 34 1.54 -14.84 9.94
CA ARG A 34 1.79 -15.59 8.71
C ARG A 34 3.29 -15.77 8.54
N SER A 35 3.74 -17.00 8.35
CA SER A 35 5.17 -17.36 8.33
C SER A 35 5.80 -17.33 6.93
N ASP A 36 5.01 -17.58 5.89
CA ASP A 36 5.44 -17.55 4.49
C ASP A 36 5.75 -16.12 4.01
N ILE A 37 4.97 -15.14 4.46
CA ILE A 37 5.20 -13.71 4.30
C ILE A 37 5.07 -13.08 5.68
N PRO A 38 6.17 -12.65 6.34
CA PRO A 38 6.13 -12.18 7.72
C PRO A 38 5.16 -11.00 7.89
N ARG A 39 3.95 -11.34 8.35
CA ARG A 39 2.82 -10.45 8.55
C ARG A 39 2.19 -10.80 9.88
N ARG A 40 1.74 -9.77 10.59
CA ARG A 40 1.01 -9.92 11.85
C ARG A 40 -0.25 -9.07 11.80
N VAL A 41 -1.32 -9.59 12.40
CA VAL A 41 -2.62 -8.95 12.48
C VAL A 41 -3.15 -9.07 13.90
N ALA A 42 -3.60 -7.95 14.47
CA ALA A 42 -4.33 -7.89 15.71
C ALA A 42 -5.80 -7.57 15.44
N VAL A 43 -6.71 -8.31 16.06
CA VAL A 43 -8.16 -8.21 15.83
C VAL A 43 -8.89 -8.05 17.15
N ARG A 44 -9.84 -7.11 17.18
CA ARG A 44 -10.94 -7.06 18.14
C ARG A 44 -12.21 -6.60 17.42
N ASP A 45 -13.34 -6.60 18.11
CA ASP A 45 -14.59 -6.11 17.52
C ASP A 45 -14.41 -4.68 17.01
N GLY A 46 -14.76 -4.50 15.73
CA GLY A 46 -14.68 -3.24 15.02
C GLY A 46 -13.27 -2.72 14.73
N VAL A 47 -12.18 -3.44 15.07
CA VAL A 47 -10.81 -2.96 14.83
C VAL A 47 -9.89 -4.05 14.29
N VAL A 48 -9.14 -3.72 13.23
CA VAL A 48 -8.02 -4.52 12.71
C VAL A 48 -6.77 -3.66 12.65
N VAL A 49 -5.67 -4.16 13.22
CA VAL A 49 -4.33 -3.59 13.06
C VAL A 49 -3.49 -4.63 12.34
N SER A 50 -2.80 -4.24 11.27
CA SER A 50 -1.99 -5.15 10.46
C SER A 50 -0.64 -4.52 10.19
N THR A 51 0.40 -5.34 10.18
CA THR A 51 1.75 -4.94 9.83
C THR A 51 2.32 -5.86 8.77
N SER A 52 3.10 -5.31 7.84
CA SER A 52 3.88 -6.08 6.86
C SER A 52 5.37 -5.79 7.03
N ALA A 53 6.19 -6.84 6.97
CA ALA A 53 7.64 -6.70 6.99
C ALA A 53 8.17 -6.44 5.56
N SER A 54 7.99 -5.22 5.05
CA SER A 54 8.63 -4.78 3.80
C SER A 54 9.96 -4.08 4.05
N LEU A 55 9.94 -3.00 4.84
CA LEU A 55 11.13 -2.21 5.21
C LEU A 55 11.64 -2.50 6.62
N HIS A 56 10.76 -2.99 7.50
CA HIS A 56 11.10 -3.33 8.88
C HIS A 56 11.00 -4.83 9.06
N ARG A 57 12.09 -5.48 9.52
CA ARG A 57 12.11 -6.93 9.78
C ARG A 57 11.11 -7.36 10.85
N THR A 58 10.72 -6.44 11.73
CA THR A 58 9.74 -6.67 12.79
C THR A 58 8.94 -5.38 12.96
N PRO A 59 7.92 -5.13 12.12
CA PRO A 59 7.08 -3.97 12.30
C PRO A 59 6.34 -4.06 13.64
N ASP A 60 6.34 -2.96 14.40
CA ASP A 60 5.89 -2.92 15.79
C ASP A 60 4.36 -2.76 15.87
N LEU A 61 3.68 -3.91 15.82
CA LEU A 61 2.23 -4.02 15.92
C LEU A 61 1.75 -3.50 17.29
N GLU A 62 2.47 -3.87 18.35
CA GLU A 62 2.20 -3.49 19.74
C GLU A 62 2.28 -1.98 19.93
N ALA A 63 3.30 -1.30 19.40
CA ALA A 63 3.42 0.15 19.46
C ALA A 63 2.24 0.87 18.77
N THR A 64 1.74 0.31 17.66
CA THR A 64 0.56 0.87 16.98
C THR A 64 -0.70 0.74 17.83
N ILE A 65 -0.89 -0.40 18.51
CA ILE A 65 -2.01 -0.63 19.43
C ILE A 65 -1.89 0.31 20.64
N ASP A 66 -0.72 0.38 21.25
CA ASP A 66 -0.46 1.22 22.42
C ASP A 66 -0.68 2.70 22.13
N ALA A 67 -0.26 3.18 20.96
CA ALA A 67 -0.51 4.55 20.54
C ALA A 67 -2.01 4.79 20.29
N GLY A 68 -2.70 3.88 19.61
CA GLY A 68 -4.15 4.00 19.37
C GLY A 68 -4.96 4.09 20.67
N ASP A 69 -4.69 3.19 21.61
CA ASP A 69 -5.39 3.11 22.89
C ASP A 69 -4.90 4.15 23.93
N GLY A 70 -3.90 4.97 23.59
CA GLY A 70 -3.39 6.06 24.44
C GLY A 70 -2.53 5.57 25.61
N HIS A 71 -1.87 4.42 25.46
CA HIS A 71 -0.94 3.85 26.42
C HIS A 71 0.49 4.36 26.27
N THR A 72 0.81 4.99 25.13
CA THR A 72 2.05 5.73 24.88
C THR A 72 1.72 7.09 24.29
N GLU A 73 2.66 8.03 24.38
CA GLU A 73 2.57 9.31 23.68
C GLU A 73 2.40 9.07 22.18
N ARG A 74 1.36 9.67 21.60
CA ARG A 74 1.11 9.59 20.15
C ARG A 74 2.00 10.58 19.45
N TYR A 75 2.37 10.29 18.21
CA TYR A 75 3.33 11.14 17.49
C TYR A 75 2.84 12.59 17.32
N HIS A 76 1.53 12.81 17.16
CA HIS A 76 0.94 14.16 17.12
C HIS A 76 0.92 14.89 18.47
N GLU A 77 1.11 14.19 19.60
CA GLU A 77 1.15 14.81 20.93
C GLU A 77 2.55 15.36 21.27
N VAL A 78 3.59 14.90 20.55
CA VAL A 78 5.00 15.23 20.84
C VAL A 78 5.71 15.94 19.69
N ASP A 79 5.16 15.91 18.48
CA ASP A 79 5.71 16.59 17.29
C ASP A 79 4.71 17.64 16.76
N PRO A 80 4.96 18.95 17.00
CA PRO A 80 4.06 20.01 16.56
C PRO A 80 3.89 20.14 15.04
N THR A 81 4.85 19.64 14.25
CA THR A 81 4.74 19.63 12.79
C THR A 81 3.78 18.54 12.35
N PHE A 82 3.90 17.35 12.95
CA PHE A 82 2.96 16.26 12.73
C PHE A 82 1.56 16.58 13.26
N GLU A 83 1.46 17.23 14.43
CA GLU A 83 0.20 17.75 14.97
C GLU A 83 -0.49 18.68 13.98
N ALA A 84 0.19 19.72 13.50
CA ALA A 84 -0.39 20.69 12.58
C ALA A 84 -0.93 20.05 11.29
N VAL A 85 -0.21 19.09 10.72
CA VAL A 85 -0.66 18.37 9.52
C VAL A 85 -1.83 17.45 9.84
N THR A 86 -1.75 16.65 10.92
CA THR A 86 -2.81 15.69 11.26
C THR A 86 -4.11 16.35 11.71
N ASP A 87 -4.03 17.46 12.44
CA ASP A 87 -5.20 18.25 12.85
C ASP A 87 -5.92 18.86 11.64
N ALA A 88 -5.17 19.43 10.68
CA ALA A 88 -5.72 20.01 9.47
C ALA A 88 -6.33 18.98 8.51
N VAL A 89 -5.73 17.79 8.41
CA VAL A 89 -6.26 16.68 7.61
C VAL A 89 -7.56 16.17 8.23
N GLY A 90 -7.58 15.96 9.54
CA GLY A 90 -8.68 15.32 10.26
C GLY A 90 -8.88 13.85 9.85
N ALA A 91 -10.10 13.34 10.02
CA ALA A 91 -10.44 11.99 9.58
C ALA A 91 -10.62 11.96 8.04
N SER A 92 -9.80 11.15 7.36
CA SER A 92 -9.86 10.96 5.91
C SER A 92 -10.03 9.48 5.55
N ARG A 93 -10.74 9.19 4.45
CA ARG A 93 -10.97 7.81 3.99
C ARG A 93 -9.72 7.16 3.40
N LEU A 94 -8.86 7.98 2.82
CA LEU A 94 -7.52 7.62 2.37
C LEU A 94 -6.57 8.71 2.86
N LEU A 95 -5.48 8.31 3.50
CA LEU A 95 -4.51 9.24 4.09
C LEU A 95 -3.11 8.64 4.02
N SER A 96 -2.22 9.37 3.36
CA SER A 96 -0.78 9.15 3.39
C SER A 96 -0.13 10.36 4.03
N ILE A 97 0.72 10.16 5.05
CA ILE A 97 1.49 11.22 5.71
C ILE A 97 2.97 10.87 5.64
N GLY A 98 3.83 11.84 5.31
CA GLY A 98 5.28 11.64 5.33
C GLY A 98 5.92 11.91 3.97
N ASN A 99 6.92 11.10 3.61
CA ASN A 99 7.57 11.19 2.31
C ASN A 99 6.79 10.33 1.30
N HIS A 100 6.03 10.98 0.41
CA HIS A 100 5.18 10.33 -0.59
C HIS A 100 5.45 10.95 -1.97
N PRO A 101 5.33 10.19 -3.09
CA PRO A 101 5.53 10.72 -4.43
C PRO A 101 4.65 11.95 -4.78
N SER A 102 3.47 12.04 -4.16
CA SER A 102 2.56 13.19 -4.26
C SER A 102 2.91 14.37 -3.33
N LEU A 103 4.08 14.41 -2.72
CA LEU A 103 4.53 15.50 -1.84
C LEU A 103 5.84 16.07 -2.36
N ASN A 104 6.18 17.33 -2.03
CA ASN A 104 7.48 17.90 -2.35
C ASN A 104 8.44 17.77 -1.15
N PRO A 105 9.10 16.62 -0.96
CA PRO A 105 9.97 16.37 0.20
C PRO A 105 11.24 17.22 0.19
N THR A 106 11.52 17.92 -0.92
CA THR A 106 12.73 18.75 -1.05
C THR A 106 12.59 20.06 -0.28
N VAL A 107 11.35 20.51 -0.02
CA VAL A 107 11.09 21.81 0.60
C VAL A 107 10.10 21.72 1.78
N ALA A 108 9.05 20.91 1.68
CA ALA A 108 8.11 20.74 2.78
C ALA A 108 8.79 19.96 3.94
N ALA A 109 8.55 20.40 5.16
CA ALA A 109 9.02 19.69 6.36
C ALA A 109 8.22 18.39 6.59
N LEU A 110 6.93 18.42 6.26
CA LEU A 110 6.02 17.28 6.29
C LEU A 110 4.85 17.58 5.36
N GLY A 111 4.22 16.55 4.81
CA GLY A 111 2.97 16.71 4.09
C GLY A 111 2.04 15.51 4.23
N ALA A 112 0.83 15.69 3.74
CA ALA A 112 -0.19 14.66 3.66
C ALA A 112 -0.96 14.71 2.35
N ASP A 113 -1.30 13.54 1.84
CA ASP A 113 -2.17 13.29 0.69
C ASP A 113 -3.45 12.61 1.20
N ALA A 114 -4.60 13.24 0.94
CA ALA A 114 -5.88 12.84 1.49
C ALA A 114 -7.02 12.94 0.47
N PHE A 115 -8.02 12.08 0.64
CA PHE A 115 -9.27 12.14 -0.13
C PHE A 115 -10.48 12.37 0.78
N ARG A 116 -11.25 13.41 0.46
CA ARG A 116 -12.52 13.71 1.11
C ARG A 116 -13.67 13.40 0.15
N VAL A 117 -14.77 12.90 0.70
CA VAL A 117 -16.00 12.64 -0.06
C VAL A 117 -17.12 13.40 0.63
N ASP A 118 -17.79 14.25 -0.13
CA ASP A 118 -18.97 14.98 0.32
C ASP A 118 -20.08 14.81 -0.71
N GLY A 119 -21.17 14.14 -0.31
CA GLY A 119 -22.26 13.79 -1.20
C GLY A 119 -21.81 13.00 -2.44
N ASP A 120 -21.93 13.64 -3.61
CA ASP A 120 -21.58 13.12 -4.93
C ASP A 120 -20.27 13.70 -5.48
N ALA A 121 -19.48 14.38 -4.65
CA ALA A 121 -18.18 14.90 -5.00
C ALA A 121 -17.07 14.22 -4.19
N ALA A 122 -15.93 13.99 -4.85
CA ALA A 122 -14.67 13.72 -4.18
C ALA A 122 -13.73 14.90 -4.34
N TYR A 123 -12.85 15.05 -3.36
CA TYR A 123 -11.82 16.06 -3.33
C TYR A 123 -10.50 15.39 -2.98
N HIS A 124 -9.52 15.54 -3.87
CA HIS A 124 -8.13 15.28 -3.53
C HIS A 124 -7.60 16.52 -2.82
N VAL A 125 -6.98 16.34 -1.66
CA VAL A 125 -6.47 17.42 -0.82
C VAL A 125 -5.04 17.13 -0.41
N LEU A 126 -4.13 18.05 -0.73
CA LEU A 126 -2.74 18.01 -0.33
C LEU A 126 -2.50 19.03 0.78
N PHE A 127 -1.73 18.62 1.78
CA PHE A 127 -1.31 19.47 2.88
C PHE A 127 0.22 19.47 2.94
N GLU A 128 0.83 20.64 3.06
CA GLU A 128 2.28 20.74 3.24
C GLU A 128 2.61 21.78 4.30
N GLN A 129 3.34 21.33 5.32
CA GLN A 129 3.92 22.20 6.33
C GLN A 129 5.31 22.65 5.85
N TYR A 130 5.46 23.94 5.60
CA TYR A 130 6.73 24.51 5.16
C TYR A 130 7.62 24.97 6.33
N PRO A 131 8.95 24.95 6.20
CA PRO A 131 9.86 25.53 7.18
C PRO A 131 9.78 27.06 7.20
N GLU A 132 10.24 27.69 8.27
CA GLU A 132 10.21 29.16 8.44
C GLU A 132 11.02 29.92 7.38
N THR A 133 11.96 29.25 6.72
CA THR A 133 12.78 29.81 5.65
C THR A 133 12.01 30.05 4.35
N VAL A 134 10.77 29.55 4.25
CA VAL A 134 9.91 29.72 3.09
C VAL A 134 8.90 30.83 3.36
N GLU A 135 9.13 32.00 2.75
CA GLU A 135 8.29 33.19 2.96
C GLU A 135 6.90 33.10 2.29
N GLN A 136 6.75 32.29 1.23
CA GLN A 136 5.51 32.19 0.45
C GLN A 136 5.11 30.72 0.22
N PRO A 137 4.57 30.03 1.25
CA PRO A 137 4.16 28.62 1.15
C PRO A 137 3.18 28.34 0.01
N GLY A 138 2.19 29.22 -0.18
CA GLY A 138 1.17 29.06 -1.24
C GLY A 138 1.76 29.13 -2.65
N GLU A 139 2.66 30.07 -2.92
CA GLU A 139 3.33 30.14 -4.23
C GLU A 139 4.27 28.95 -4.47
N ARG A 140 4.90 28.41 -3.41
CA ARG A 140 5.71 27.20 -3.52
C ARG A 140 4.89 25.96 -3.86
N MET A 141 3.77 25.77 -3.17
CA MET A 141 2.83 24.69 -3.47
C MET A 141 2.27 24.84 -4.89
N LYS A 142 1.91 26.06 -5.29
CA LYS A 142 1.44 26.34 -6.66
C LYS A 142 2.48 25.99 -7.71
N SER A 143 3.72 26.44 -7.56
CA SER A 143 4.80 26.08 -8.51
C SER A 143 5.02 24.57 -8.56
N ALA A 144 4.97 23.86 -7.42
CA ALA A 144 5.12 22.41 -7.40
C ALA A 144 3.97 21.68 -8.14
N ILE A 145 2.74 22.19 -8.04
CA ILE A 145 1.59 21.70 -8.83
C ILE A 145 1.83 21.94 -10.32
N GLU A 146 2.24 23.16 -10.71
CA GLU A 146 2.45 23.56 -12.11
C GLU A 146 3.63 22.81 -12.76
N ASP A 147 4.65 22.45 -12.00
CA ASP A 147 5.80 21.65 -12.45
C ASP A 147 5.51 20.13 -12.47
N GLU A 148 4.24 19.73 -12.38
CA GLU A 148 3.73 18.34 -12.42
C GLU A 148 4.28 17.42 -11.31
N HIS A 149 4.76 17.97 -10.19
CA HIS A 149 5.16 17.13 -9.06
C HIS A 149 3.98 16.39 -8.41
N TYR A 150 2.75 16.88 -8.61
CA TYR A 150 1.53 16.26 -8.07
C TYR A 150 0.65 15.69 -9.18
N THR A 151 1.05 14.53 -9.71
CA THR A 151 0.32 13.83 -10.78
C THR A 151 -1.15 13.57 -10.43
N GLY A 152 -1.48 13.39 -9.15
CA GLY A 152 -2.85 13.16 -8.68
C GLY A 152 -3.81 14.36 -8.78
N MET A 153 -3.33 15.57 -9.05
CA MET A 153 -4.17 16.75 -9.29
C MET A 153 -4.14 17.24 -10.74
N ALA A 154 -3.36 16.60 -11.61
CA ALA A 154 -3.13 17.04 -13.00
C ALA A 154 -4.42 17.06 -13.85
N ALA A 155 -5.40 16.20 -13.53
CA ALA A 155 -6.67 16.12 -14.24
C ALA A 155 -7.74 17.10 -13.72
N ALA A 156 -7.46 17.89 -12.67
CA ALA A 156 -8.45 18.80 -12.11
C ALA A 156 -8.49 20.14 -12.87
N ASP A 157 -9.68 20.56 -13.28
CA ASP A 157 -9.90 21.83 -13.99
C ASP A 157 -9.53 23.06 -13.15
N THR A 158 -9.68 22.96 -11.83
CA THR A 158 -9.44 24.03 -10.88
C THR A 158 -8.83 23.50 -9.60
N ILE A 159 -7.79 24.18 -9.10
CA ILE A 159 -7.12 23.87 -7.84
C ILE A 159 -7.18 25.12 -6.97
N ASP A 160 -7.74 24.96 -5.77
CA ASP A 160 -7.81 26.02 -4.75
C ASP A 160 -6.66 25.86 -3.78
N ILE A 161 -5.89 26.93 -3.55
CA ILE A 161 -4.76 26.93 -2.61
C ILE A 161 -5.07 27.89 -1.46
N GLY A 162 -5.07 27.36 -0.24
CA GLY A 162 -5.17 28.10 1.01
C GLY A 162 -3.86 28.04 1.80
N VAL A 163 -3.60 29.04 2.62
CA VAL A 163 -2.45 29.06 3.55
C VAL A 163 -2.92 29.48 4.93
N ASP A 164 -2.60 28.66 5.93
CA ASP A 164 -2.73 29.00 7.35
C ASP A 164 -1.36 28.91 8.04
N GLY A 165 -0.79 30.07 8.34
CA GLY A 165 0.58 30.17 8.84
C GLY A 165 1.59 29.56 7.86
N ARG A 166 2.14 28.39 8.21
CA ARG A 166 3.10 27.63 7.40
C ARG A 166 2.49 26.44 6.66
N LEU A 167 1.22 26.14 6.94
CA LEU A 167 0.50 25.05 6.32
C LEU A 167 -0.14 25.57 5.03
N ALA A 168 0.35 25.10 3.89
CA ALA A 168 -0.35 25.28 2.62
C ALA A 168 -1.29 24.08 2.39
N THR A 169 -2.45 24.35 1.82
CA THR A 169 -3.44 23.32 1.47
C THR A 169 -3.88 23.54 0.04
N ALA A 170 -3.76 22.52 -0.81
CA ALA A 170 -4.32 22.50 -2.15
C ALA A 170 -5.51 21.55 -2.19
N GLY A 171 -6.64 22.02 -2.71
CA GLY A 171 -7.84 21.22 -2.90
C GLY A 171 -8.24 21.18 -4.37
N ALA A 172 -8.53 19.99 -4.86
CA ALA A 172 -8.98 19.76 -6.22
C ALA A 172 -10.21 18.86 -6.20
N ARG A 173 -11.28 19.25 -6.89
CA ARG A 173 -12.42 18.36 -7.11
C ARG A 173 -12.02 17.27 -8.09
N VAL A 174 -12.29 16.02 -7.73
CA VAL A 174 -12.05 14.85 -8.57
C VAL A 174 -13.36 14.10 -8.79
N SER A 175 -13.53 13.49 -9.96
CA SER A 175 -14.72 12.71 -10.28
C SER A 175 -14.77 11.43 -9.42
N LEU A 176 -15.93 11.15 -8.83
CA LEU A 176 -16.16 9.90 -8.07
C LEU A 176 -16.15 8.65 -8.96
N GLN A 177 -16.40 8.85 -10.24
CA GLN A 177 -16.26 7.83 -11.27
C GLN A 177 -15.32 8.38 -12.33
N PRO A 178 -14.32 7.61 -12.77
CA PRO A 178 -13.58 8.00 -13.96
C PRO A 178 -14.60 8.10 -15.11
N ASP A 179 -14.52 9.17 -15.90
CA ASP A 179 -15.31 9.31 -17.14
C ASP A 179 -14.92 8.23 -18.17
N GLU A 180 -13.77 7.59 -17.94
CA GLU A 180 -13.25 6.46 -18.68
C GLU A 180 -13.45 5.14 -17.91
N PRO A 181 -13.58 3.99 -18.60
CA PRO A 181 -13.56 2.68 -17.96
C PRO A 181 -12.34 2.56 -17.04
N ARG A 182 -12.48 1.87 -15.89
CA ARG A 182 -11.37 1.60 -14.99
C ARG A 182 -10.17 1.10 -15.79
N ASP A 183 -9.09 1.87 -15.76
CA ASP A 183 -7.84 1.43 -16.33
C ASP A 183 -7.27 0.33 -15.44
N PHE A 184 -7.22 -0.88 -15.99
CA PHE A 184 -6.70 -2.04 -15.30
C PHE A 184 -5.21 -1.92 -14.95
N VAL A 185 -4.47 -1.01 -15.60
CA VAL A 185 -3.09 -0.66 -15.23
C VAL A 185 -3.04 0.19 -13.96
N HIS A 186 -4.12 0.90 -13.63
CA HIS A 186 -4.18 1.79 -12.46
C HIS A 186 -5.09 1.28 -11.32
N ASP A 187 -5.95 0.29 -11.58
CA ASP A 187 -6.82 -0.32 -10.56
C ASP A 187 -6.69 -1.86 -10.58
N PRO A 188 -5.63 -2.42 -9.95
CA PRO A 188 -5.38 -3.85 -9.95
C PRO A 188 -6.39 -4.63 -9.11
N PRO A 189 -6.56 -5.93 -9.39
CA PRO A 189 -7.23 -6.81 -8.46
C PRO A 189 -6.45 -6.89 -7.14
N GLN A 190 -7.20 -6.87 -6.04
CA GLN A 190 -6.65 -7.16 -4.71
C GLN A 190 -6.62 -8.68 -4.51
N ILE A 191 -5.41 -9.22 -4.37
CA ILE A 191 -5.17 -10.66 -4.23
C ILE A 191 -4.36 -10.91 -2.97
N THR A 192 -4.75 -11.93 -2.20
CA THR A 192 -3.93 -12.48 -1.12
C THR A 192 -3.13 -13.66 -1.66
N TRP A 193 -1.82 -13.51 -1.69
CA TRP A 193 -0.88 -14.53 -2.12
C TRP A 193 -0.37 -15.34 -0.94
N GLY A 194 -0.28 -16.65 -1.12
CA GLY A 194 0.55 -17.53 -0.32
C GLY A 194 1.79 -17.95 -1.06
N VAL A 195 2.85 -18.23 -0.31
CA VAL A 195 4.13 -18.59 -0.89
C VAL A 195 4.79 -19.72 -0.13
N ALA A 196 5.58 -20.53 -0.81
CA ALA A 196 6.53 -21.45 -0.21
C ALA A 196 7.80 -21.48 -1.06
N PHE A 197 8.95 -21.62 -0.44
CA PHE A 197 10.23 -21.72 -1.14
C PHE A 197 10.91 -23.04 -0.78
N ASP A 198 11.24 -23.81 -1.81
CA ASP A 198 12.10 -24.98 -1.70
C ASP A 198 13.53 -24.59 -2.07
N ALA A 199 14.42 -24.60 -1.07
CA ALA A 199 15.82 -24.23 -1.26
C ALA A 199 16.64 -25.30 -2.00
N GLU A 200 16.21 -26.58 -1.99
CA GLU A 200 16.93 -27.66 -2.67
C GLU A 200 16.75 -27.58 -4.18
N THR A 201 15.54 -27.24 -4.62
CA THR A 201 15.20 -27.09 -6.05
C THR A 201 15.23 -25.64 -6.52
N SER A 202 15.34 -24.67 -5.60
CA SER A 202 15.21 -23.24 -5.90
C SER A 202 13.86 -22.89 -6.55
N THR A 203 12.78 -23.51 -6.05
CA THR A 203 11.43 -23.35 -6.59
C THR A 203 10.57 -22.52 -5.65
N VAL A 204 9.88 -21.52 -6.19
CA VAL A 204 8.85 -20.75 -5.48
C VAL A 204 7.48 -21.28 -5.86
N THR A 205 6.72 -21.76 -4.89
CA THR A 205 5.30 -22.10 -5.08
C THR A 205 4.45 -20.90 -4.68
N LEU A 206 3.62 -20.41 -5.60
CA LEU A 206 2.67 -19.32 -5.38
C LEU A 206 1.25 -19.88 -5.30
N ARG A 207 0.49 -19.44 -4.29
CA ARG A 207 -0.90 -19.83 -4.06
C ARG A 207 -1.82 -18.62 -4.11
N TYR A 208 -2.90 -18.71 -4.87
CA TYR A 208 -3.96 -17.72 -4.90
C TYR A 208 -4.91 -18.00 -3.73
N GLU A 209 -4.77 -17.31 -2.60
CA GLU A 209 -5.54 -17.64 -1.38
C GLU A 209 -6.91 -16.96 -1.36
N LEU A 210 -6.96 -15.67 -1.67
CA LEU A 210 -8.20 -14.87 -1.69
C LEU A 210 -8.15 -13.80 -2.77
N GLY A 211 -9.31 -13.48 -3.35
CA GLY A 211 -9.47 -12.47 -4.39
C GLY A 211 -10.57 -12.85 -5.38
N PRO A 212 -10.86 -11.99 -6.37
CA PRO A 212 -11.77 -12.33 -7.47
C PRO A 212 -11.17 -13.41 -8.39
N GLU A 213 -12.00 -14.07 -9.20
CA GLU A 213 -11.51 -14.81 -10.36
C GLU A 213 -10.97 -13.84 -11.42
N LEU A 214 -9.86 -14.19 -12.07
CA LEU A 214 -9.15 -13.35 -13.03
C LEU A 214 -8.84 -14.08 -14.32
N ASP A 215 -8.71 -13.29 -15.38
CA ASP A 215 -8.12 -13.71 -16.66
C ASP A 215 -6.63 -14.00 -16.47
N ALA A 216 -6.23 -15.23 -16.76
CA ALA A 216 -4.86 -15.69 -16.58
C ALA A 216 -3.86 -15.02 -17.54
N ASP A 217 -4.33 -14.55 -18.71
CA ASP A 217 -3.50 -13.84 -19.71
C ASP A 217 -3.00 -12.47 -19.22
N ARG A 218 -3.45 -12.04 -18.05
CA ARG A 218 -3.05 -10.78 -17.41
C ARG A 218 -2.07 -10.96 -16.25
N LEU A 219 -1.78 -12.21 -15.88
CA LEU A 219 -0.89 -12.53 -14.76
C LEU A 219 0.45 -13.02 -15.27
N TRP A 220 1.47 -12.28 -14.90
CA TRP A 220 2.84 -12.48 -15.33
C TRP A 220 3.74 -12.64 -14.12
N TYR A 221 4.90 -13.25 -14.31
CA TYR A 221 5.97 -13.17 -13.34
C TYR A 221 7.28 -12.71 -13.98
N ASP A 222 8.13 -12.16 -13.13
CA ASP A 222 9.49 -11.77 -13.47
C ASP A 222 10.44 -12.28 -12.36
N LEU A 223 11.67 -12.62 -12.78
CA LEU A 223 12.74 -13.04 -11.88
C LEU A 223 13.70 -11.87 -11.73
N VAL A 224 13.65 -11.20 -10.58
CA VAL A 224 14.26 -9.88 -10.41
C VAL A 224 15.57 -9.98 -9.60
N PRO A 225 16.72 -9.57 -10.16
CA PRO A 225 17.94 -9.29 -9.39
C PRO A 225 17.77 -8.01 -8.55
N VAL A 226 18.40 -7.93 -7.36
CA VAL A 226 18.33 -6.77 -6.44
C VAL A 226 18.62 -5.42 -7.12
N ASP A 227 19.46 -5.39 -8.16
CA ASP A 227 19.91 -4.16 -8.82
C ASP A 227 19.33 -3.94 -10.23
N ALA A 228 18.38 -4.76 -10.69
CA ALA A 228 17.88 -4.68 -12.06
C ALA A 228 16.76 -3.65 -12.21
N VAL A 229 17.12 -2.37 -12.21
CA VAL A 229 16.24 -1.32 -12.74
C VAL A 229 16.17 -1.52 -14.26
N ASN A 230 14.99 -1.90 -14.78
CA ASN A 230 14.62 -1.95 -16.21
C ASN A 230 14.88 -3.24 -17.03
N ARG A 231 15.04 -4.43 -16.43
CA ARG A 231 14.89 -5.69 -17.22
C ARG A 231 13.63 -6.40 -16.78
N ILE A 232 12.65 -6.40 -17.66
CA ILE A 232 11.37 -7.08 -17.46
C ILE A 232 11.31 -8.23 -18.48
N GLU A 233 11.67 -9.44 -18.08
CA GLU A 233 11.44 -10.65 -18.89
C GLU A 233 10.19 -11.36 -18.38
N ASN A 234 9.03 -10.75 -18.64
CA ASN A 234 7.75 -11.30 -18.17
C ASN A 234 7.45 -12.64 -18.82
N GLN A 235 7.13 -13.62 -17.98
CA GLN A 235 6.61 -14.91 -18.40
C GLN A 235 5.17 -15.08 -17.90
N PRO A 236 4.29 -15.77 -18.65
CA PRO A 236 2.94 -16.05 -18.18
C PRO A 236 2.99 -16.87 -16.89
N LEU A 237 2.24 -16.47 -15.87
CA LEU A 237 2.21 -17.17 -14.59
C LEU A 237 1.38 -18.46 -14.64
N TRP A 238 0.38 -18.50 -15.53
CA TRP A 238 -0.43 -19.68 -15.85
C TRP A 238 -0.64 -19.80 -17.37
N PRO A 239 0.36 -20.29 -18.13
CA PRO A 239 0.28 -20.33 -19.60
C PRO A 239 -0.81 -21.26 -20.15
N ASP A 240 -1.29 -22.21 -19.33
CA ASP A 240 -2.21 -23.27 -19.75
C ASP A 240 -3.64 -23.09 -19.19
N ARG A 241 -3.98 -21.89 -18.71
CA ARG A 241 -5.31 -21.59 -18.13
C ARG A 241 -5.87 -20.33 -18.76
N ASP A 242 -7.19 -20.31 -18.92
CA ASP A 242 -7.91 -19.08 -19.30
C ASP A 242 -8.23 -18.22 -18.07
N THR A 243 -8.47 -18.87 -16.91
CA THR A 243 -8.86 -18.20 -15.67
C THR A 243 -8.20 -18.83 -14.44
N VAL A 244 -8.02 -18.00 -13.42
CA VAL A 244 -7.46 -18.38 -12.11
C VAL A 244 -8.20 -17.70 -10.97
N GLY A 245 -8.23 -18.34 -9.80
CA GLY A 245 -8.87 -17.79 -8.61
C GLY A 245 -8.45 -18.50 -7.33
N PRO A 246 -9.17 -18.25 -6.21
CA PRO A 246 -8.86 -18.85 -4.92
C PRO A 246 -8.71 -20.38 -4.97
N GLY A 247 -7.61 -20.89 -4.42
CA GLY A 247 -7.23 -22.29 -4.38
C GLY A 247 -6.30 -22.75 -5.51
N ASP A 248 -6.04 -21.90 -6.52
CA ASP A 248 -5.09 -22.22 -7.59
C ASP A 248 -3.63 -22.03 -7.14
N GLU A 249 -2.76 -22.92 -7.61
CA GLU A 249 -1.33 -22.90 -7.32
C GLU A 249 -0.51 -22.92 -8.62
N THR A 250 0.71 -22.40 -8.55
CA THR A 250 1.72 -22.47 -9.62
C THR A 250 3.13 -22.44 -9.03
N THR A 251 4.10 -22.85 -9.84
CA THR A 251 5.51 -22.91 -9.45
C THR A 251 6.36 -22.08 -10.39
N VAL A 252 7.29 -21.32 -9.82
CA VAL A 252 8.29 -20.54 -10.53
C VAL A 252 9.66 -21.09 -10.17
N GLU A 253 10.38 -21.58 -11.17
CA GLU A 253 11.75 -22.07 -11.01
C GLU A 253 12.73 -20.90 -11.05
N MET A 254 13.39 -20.60 -9.93
CA MET A 254 14.38 -19.52 -9.89
C MET A 254 15.71 -19.95 -10.53
N SER A 255 15.93 -21.25 -10.74
CA SER A 255 17.17 -21.77 -11.35
C SER A 255 17.40 -21.32 -12.78
N ASP A 256 16.35 -20.91 -13.49
CA ASP A 256 16.43 -20.41 -14.87
C ASP A 256 17.14 -19.05 -14.95
N ARG A 257 17.15 -18.30 -13.85
CA ARG A 257 17.89 -17.04 -13.67
C ARG A 257 18.63 -17.07 -12.32
N PRO A 258 19.82 -17.70 -12.25
CA PRO A 258 20.58 -17.82 -11.00
C PRO A 258 21.01 -16.49 -10.39
N ASP A 259 20.98 -15.40 -11.17
CA ASP A 259 21.22 -14.02 -10.73
C ASP A 259 20.01 -13.36 -10.08
N ALA A 260 18.83 -13.97 -10.14
CA ALA A 260 17.63 -13.45 -9.51
C ALA A 260 17.61 -13.75 -8.01
N ASP A 261 17.14 -12.77 -7.25
CA ASP A 261 17.01 -12.86 -5.79
C ASP A 261 15.56 -12.89 -5.35
N GLY A 262 14.61 -12.67 -6.26
CA GLY A 262 13.18 -12.73 -5.98
C GLY A 262 12.30 -13.01 -7.18
N VAL A 263 11.01 -13.15 -6.90
CA VAL A 263 9.92 -13.33 -7.86
C VAL A 263 8.94 -12.19 -7.69
N ASP A 264 8.65 -11.49 -8.77
CA ASP A 264 7.61 -10.48 -8.83
C ASP A 264 6.43 -11.00 -9.63
N VAL A 265 5.22 -10.92 -9.07
CA VAL A 265 3.97 -11.17 -9.80
C VAL A 265 3.46 -9.83 -10.32
N ARG A 266 3.15 -9.79 -11.61
CA ARG A 266 2.74 -8.57 -12.31
C ARG A 266 1.37 -8.73 -12.95
N TRP A 267 0.70 -7.60 -13.08
CA TRP A 267 -0.60 -7.44 -13.70
C TRP A 267 -0.52 -6.46 -14.85
N GLY A 268 -1.14 -6.85 -15.96
CA GLY A 268 -1.37 -5.97 -17.10
C GLY A 268 -1.46 -6.73 -18.41
N PRO A 269 -1.61 -6.01 -19.52
CA PRO A 269 -1.59 -6.61 -20.84
C PRO A 269 -0.23 -7.26 -21.13
N LYS A 270 -0.22 -8.26 -22.01
CA LYS A 270 0.97 -9.02 -22.42
C LYS A 270 2.18 -8.16 -22.80
N ASP A 271 1.93 -7.07 -23.52
CA ASP A 271 2.99 -6.23 -24.06
C ASP A 271 3.51 -5.21 -23.03
N ASP A 272 2.80 -5.03 -21.90
CA ASP A 272 3.14 -4.07 -20.85
C ASP A 272 2.51 -4.44 -19.49
N PRO A 273 2.96 -5.51 -18.81
CA PRO A 273 2.50 -5.83 -17.46
C PRO A 273 3.19 -4.89 -16.47
N GLY A 274 2.72 -3.65 -16.45
CA GLY A 274 3.39 -2.54 -15.77
C GLY A 274 3.33 -2.62 -14.25
N MET A 275 2.34 -3.30 -13.68
CA MET A 275 2.08 -3.19 -12.25
C MET A 275 2.44 -4.45 -11.46
N GLN A 276 3.27 -4.27 -10.44
CA GLN A 276 3.61 -5.33 -9.51
C GLN A 276 2.47 -5.55 -8.50
N LEU A 277 1.87 -6.74 -8.52
CA LEU A 277 0.86 -7.15 -7.54
C LEU A 277 1.48 -7.70 -6.25
N PHE A 278 2.62 -8.37 -6.39
CA PHE A 278 3.27 -9.08 -5.30
C PHE A 278 4.77 -9.22 -5.59
N SER A 279 5.58 -9.26 -4.55
CA SER A 279 7.00 -9.57 -4.64
C SER A 279 7.40 -10.46 -3.47
N TYR A 280 8.27 -11.41 -3.77
CA TYR A 280 8.81 -12.35 -2.82
C TYR A 280 10.31 -12.50 -3.00
N VAL A 281 11.05 -12.30 -1.90
CA VAL A 281 12.50 -12.52 -1.83
C VAL A 281 12.72 -13.64 -0.80
N PRO A 282 13.15 -14.85 -1.22
CA PRO A 282 13.44 -15.92 -0.29
C PRO A 282 14.57 -15.54 0.67
N GLN A 283 14.46 -15.92 1.94
CA GLN A 283 15.58 -15.83 2.87
C GLN A 283 16.56 -16.95 2.55
N ARG A 284 17.62 -16.66 1.78
CA ARG A 284 18.73 -17.58 1.58
C ARG A 284 19.59 -17.58 2.85
N THR A 285 19.62 -18.70 3.56
CA THR A 285 20.62 -18.92 4.62
C THR A 285 22.00 -19.00 3.95
N GLU A 286 22.88 -18.05 4.28
CA GLU A 286 24.32 -18.08 3.95
C GLU A 286 25.03 -19.31 4.56
#